data_AF-A0A940CTC9-F1
#
_entry.id   AF-A0A940CTC9-F1
#
_cell.length_a   1.000
_cell.length_b   1.000
_cell.length_c   1.000
_cell.angle_alpha   90.00
_cell.angle_beta   90.00
_cell.angle_gamma   90.00
#
_symmetry.space_group_name_H-M   'P 1'
#
loop_
_entity.id
_entity.type
_entity.pdbx_description
1 polymer ?
#
loop_
_entity_poly.entity_id
_entity_poly.type
_entity_poly.pdbx_seq_one_letter_code
_entity_poly.pdbx_strand_id
1 'polypeptide(L)'
;MIIGIGNDIVEIKRINLKLEKKVLTEFEKKDKKIDAQYLAGRFSLKEAFFKALGTGIGENSFKDVSFINNIKGKPFCVFHKDFLGFNFCHVSLSHDLFAISSVILEKVEGKVFLGLGSNMGDKVKNLTDALCELDLKGIKILKVSSLYKTKPYGLSNQEDFLNIVIEIDTDLSPYQLLETVLEIEKKMGRVRKIKWGPRNIDIDILFYGNLVVDLPELKIPHYDFENRDFFIVPMAEISSDFCHPIHAKKISEYSFKLKKNWEKIDWEYKKL
;
A
#
# COMPACT_ATOMS: atom_id res chain seq x y z
N MET A 1 -9.82 12.90 -7.33
CA MET A 1 -9.41 13.62 -8.56
C MET A 1 -8.76 12.64 -9.51
N ILE A 2 -9.26 12.53 -10.73
CA ILE A 2 -8.59 11.74 -11.78
C ILE A 2 -7.32 12.48 -12.19
N ILE A 3 -6.19 11.79 -12.11
CA ILE A 3 -4.86 12.31 -12.45
C ILE A 3 -4.55 12.06 -13.92
N GLY A 4 -4.94 10.89 -14.42
CA GLY A 4 -4.72 10.54 -15.81
C GLY A 4 -5.52 9.32 -16.23
N ILE A 5 -5.80 9.25 -17.52
CA ILE A 5 -6.51 8.15 -18.17
C ILE A 5 -5.67 7.73 -19.36
N GLY A 6 -5.42 6.43 -19.48
CA GLY A 6 -4.77 5.86 -20.63
C GLY A 6 -5.59 4.70 -21.18
N ASN A 7 -5.74 4.68 -22.49
CA ASN A 7 -6.43 3.61 -23.20
C ASN A 7 -5.49 3.05 -24.27
N ASP A 8 -5.63 1.77 -24.51
CA ASP A 8 -4.87 1.09 -25.54
C ASP A 8 -5.65 -0.07 -26.17
N ILE A 9 -5.37 -0.32 -27.44
CA ILE A 9 -6.02 -1.37 -28.24
C ILE A 9 -4.94 -2.05 -29.08
N VAL A 10 -4.83 -3.36 -28.94
CA VAL A 10 -3.84 -4.19 -29.64
C VAL A 10 -4.55 -5.32 -30.37
N GLU A 11 -4.31 -5.45 -31.67
CA GLU A 11 -4.78 -6.62 -32.41
C GLU A 11 -3.97 -7.87 -32.02
N ILE A 12 -4.65 -8.89 -31.50
CA ILE A 12 -3.97 -10.07 -30.93
C ILE A 12 -3.12 -10.80 -31.98
N LYS A 13 -3.61 -10.88 -33.22
CA LYS A 13 -2.89 -11.55 -34.32
C LYS A 13 -1.57 -10.87 -34.70
N ARG A 14 -1.40 -9.59 -34.34
CA ARG A 14 -0.20 -8.81 -34.66
C ARG A 14 0.86 -8.88 -33.57
N ILE A 15 0.56 -9.48 -32.41
CA ILE A 15 1.52 -9.58 -31.33
C ILE A 15 2.65 -10.56 -31.69
N ASN A 16 3.89 -10.12 -31.49
CA ASN A 16 5.05 -10.98 -31.65
C ASN A 16 5.42 -11.56 -30.28
N LEU A 17 5.34 -12.89 -30.13
CA LEU A 17 5.71 -13.57 -28.88
C LEU A 17 7.15 -13.32 -28.44
N LYS A 18 8.06 -12.91 -29.36
CA LYS A 18 9.42 -12.49 -28.99
C LYS A 18 9.45 -11.29 -28.04
N LEU A 19 8.38 -10.50 -27.96
CA LEU A 19 8.25 -9.37 -27.04
C LEU A 19 8.08 -9.80 -25.58
N GLU A 20 7.75 -11.07 -25.32
CA GLU A 20 7.53 -11.60 -23.96
C GLU A 20 8.63 -11.17 -22.98
N LYS A 21 9.90 -11.35 -23.35
CA LYS A 21 11.04 -11.02 -22.48
C LYS A 21 11.16 -9.53 -22.15
N LYS A 22 10.63 -8.66 -23.02
CA LYS A 22 10.65 -7.20 -22.83
C LYS A 22 9.43 -6.75 -22.02
N VAL A 23 8.27 -7.34 -22.29
CA VAL A 23 6.98 -6.90 -21.76
C VAL A 23 6.70 -7.51 -20.40
N LEU A 24 6.88 -8.82 -20.23
CA LEU A 24 6.43 -9.52 -19.03
C LEU A 24 7.49 -9.51 -17.92
N THR A 25 7.01 -9.32 -16.70
CA THR A 25 7.78 -9.58 -15.47
C THR A 25 7.68 -11.06 -15.06
N GLU A 26 8.52 -11.49 -14.12
CA GLU A 26 8.42 -12.85 -13.57
C GLU A 26 7.09 -13.08 -12.82
N PHE A 27 6.51 -12.04 -12.22
CA PHE A 27 5.17 -12.09 -11.63
C PHE A 27 4.09 -12.45 -12.65
N GLU A 28 4.18 -11.91 -13.87
CA GLU A 28 3.20 -12.15 -14.92
C GLU A 28 3.40 -13.48 -15.64
N LYS A 29 4.60 -14.05 -15.58
CA LYS A 29 4.91 -15.37 -16.17
C LYS A 29 4.53 -16.51 -15.23
N LYS A 30 4.59 -16.27 -13.92
CA LYS A 30 4.34 -17.30 -12.90
C LYS A 30 2.95 -17.91 -13.06
N ASP A 31 2.91 -19.24 -13.19
CA ASP A 31 1.68 -20.04 -13.27
C ASP A 31 0.73 -19.62 -14.41
N LYS A 32 1.28 -19.08 -15.51
CA LYS A 32 0.51 -18.64 -16.69
C LYS A 32 1.01 -19.27 -17.97
N LYS A 33 0.06 -19.69 -18.81
CA LYS A 33 0.31 -20.00 -20.22
C LYS A 33 0.44 -18.68 -20.97
N ILE A 34 1.61 -18.45 -21.56
CA ILE A 34 1.90 -17.24 -22.33
C ILE A 34 1.54 -17.52 -23.79
N ASP A 35 0.36 -17.07 -24.19
CA ASP A 35 -0.06 -17.04 -25.59
C ASP A 35 -0.18 -15.61 -26.12
N ALA A 36 -0.53 -15.48 -27.39
CA ALA A 36 -0.68 -14.19 -28.05
C ALA A 36 -1.71 -13.30 -27.34
N GLN A 37 -2.84 -13.87 -26.92
CA GLN A 37 -3.88 -13.13 -26.21
C GLN A 37 -3.37 -12.58 -24.89
N TYR A 38 -2.71 -13.41 -24.08
CA TYR A 38 -2.15 -12.99 -22.80
C TYR A 38 -1.10 -11.88 -22.96
N LEU A 39 -0.15 -12.08 -23.90
CA LEU A 39 0.90 -11.10 -24.15
C LEU A 39 0.34 -9.78 -24.68
N ALA A 40 -0.63 -9.82 -25.60
CA ALA A 40 -1.30 -8.63 -26.12
C ALA A 40 -2.05 -7.87 -25.01
N GLY A 41 -2.75 -8.59 -24.12
CA GLY A 41 -3.42 -7.99 -22.97
C GLY A 41 -2.47 -7.27 -22.01
N ARG A 42 -1.32 -7.89 -21.70
CA ARG A 42 -0.31 -7.26 -20.83
C ARG A 42 0.42 -6.11 -21.50
N PHE A 43 0.75 -6.25 -22.78
CA PHE A 43 1.31 -5.14 -23.56
C PHE A 43 0.36 -3.94 -23.54
N SER A 44 -0.91 -4.17 -23.84
CA SER A 44 -1.92 -3.11 -23.91
C SER A 44 -2.10 -2.41 -22.56
N LEU A 45 -2.23 -3.18 -21.48
CA LEU A 45 -2.35 -2.62 -20.13
C LEU A 45 -1.18 -1.73 -19.73
N LYS A 46 0.04 -2.13 -20.07
CA LYS A 46 1.23 -1.36 -19.71
C LYS A 46 1.34 -0.10 -20.55
N GLU A 47 1.04 -0.17 -21.85
CA GLU A 47 0.92 1.02 -22.70
C GLU A 47 -0.13 1.99 -22.15
N ALA A 48 -1.32 1.49 -21.81
CA ALA A 48 -2.38 2.28 -21.20
C ALA A 48 -1.93 2.92 -19.89
N PHE A 49 -1.23 2.21 -19.02
CA PHE A 49 -0.69 2.78 -17.78
C PHE A 49 0.30 3.92 -18.03
N PHE A 50 1.27 3.74 -18.94
CA PHE A 50 2.25 4.77 -19.26
C PHE A 50 1.64 5.98 -19.97
N LYS A 51 0.56 5.79 -20.74
CA LYS A 51 -0.28 6.88 -21.26
C LYS A 51 -0.99 7.62 -20.13
N ALA A 52 -1.53 6.91 -19.14
CA ALA A 52 -2.19 7.51 -17.99
C ALA A 52 -1.21 8.34 -17.13
N LEU A 53 0.07 7.97 -17.09
CA LEU A 53 1.14 8.78 -16.46
C LEU A 53 1.52 10.03 -17.27
N GLY A 54 1.07 10.17 -18.51
CA GLY A 54 1.36 11.31 -19.38
C GLY A 54 2.76 11.32 -20.03
N THR A 55 3.59 10.31 -19.78
CA THR A 55 5.00 10.29 -20.22
C THR A 55 5.29 9.29 -21.35
N GLY A 56 4.36 8.37 -21.65
CA GLY A 56 4.68 7.20 -22.46
C GLY A 56 5.74 6.34 -21.74
N ILE A 57 6.44 5.45 -22.47
CA ILE A 57 7.46 4.60 -21.84
C ILE A 57 8.65 5.43 -21.33
N GLY A 58 9.17 6.40 -22.10
CA GLY A 58 10.26 7.29 -21.65
C GLY A 58 11.44 6.54 -21.02
N GLU A 59 11.83 6.94 -19.80
CA GLU A 59 12.84 6.27 -18.96
C GLU A 59 12.31 5.05 -18.19
N ASN A 60 11.01 4.77 -18.31
CA ASN A 60 10.39 3.59 -17.71
C ASN A 60 10.59 2.36 -18.58
N SER A 61 10.37 1.22 -17.98
CA SER A 61 10.35 -0.08 -18.62
C SER A 61 8.98 -0.71 -18.45
N PHE A 62 8.56 -1.52 -19.42
CA PHE A 62 7.39 -2.38 -19.24
C PHE A 62 7.48 -3.25 -17.98
N LYS A 63 8.69 -3.53 -17.50
CA LYS A 63 8.89 -4.33 -16.28
C LYS A 63 8.73 -3.56 -14.98
N ASP A 64 8.58 -2.24 -15.03
CA ASP A 64 8.38 -1.39 -13.84
C ASP A 64 6.99 -1.58 -13.23
N VAL A 65 6.07 -2.20 -13.98
CA VAL A 65 4.74 -2.60 -13.51
C VAL A 65 4.39 -4.01 -13.95
N SER A 66 3.57 -4.69 -13.15
CA SER A 66 2.91 -5.95 -13.51
C SER A 66 1.41 -5.81 -13.43
N PHE A 67 0.69 -6.47 -14.32
CA PHE A 67 -0.75 -6.65 -14.18
C PHE A 67 -1.07 -8.11 -13.89
N ILE A 68 -1.67 -8.34 -12.72
CA ILE A 68 -2.08 -9.67 -12.27
C ILE A 68 -3.54 -9.63 -11.81
N ASN A 69 -4.16 -10.80 -11.69
CA ASN A 69 -5.56 -10.89 -11.30
C ASN A 69 -5.64 -11.29 -9.84
N ASN A 70 -6.56 -10.69 -9.10
CA ASN A 70 -6.86 -11.10 -7.74
C ASN A 70 -7.64 -12.42 -7.71
N ILE A 71 -7.94 -12.91 -6.50
CA ILE A 71 -8.70 -14.14 -6.28
C ILE A 71 -10.11 -14.13 -6.91
N LYS A 72 -10.69 -12.95 -7.19
CA LYS A 72 -11.98 -12.77 -7.86
C LYS A 72 -11.83 -12.56 -9.37
N GLY A 73 -10.62 -12.71 -9.92
CA GLY A 73 -10.32 -12.54 -11.33
C GLY A 73 -10.18 -11.08 -11.79
N LYS A 74 -10.37 -10.09 -10.91
CA LYS A 74 -10.22 -8.66 -11.27
C LYS A 74 -8.73 -8.30 -11.43
N PRO A 75 -8.31 -7.65 -12.52
CA PRO A 75 -6.93 -7.22 -12.68
C PRO A 75 -6.58 -6.09 -11.71
N PHE A 76 -5.33 -6.07 -11.26
CA PHE A 76 -4.72 -4.98 -10.50
C PHE A 76 -3.25 -4.81 -10.90
N CYS A 77 -2.70 -3.64 -10.58
CA CYS A 77 -1.33 -3.27 -10.90
C CYS A 77 -0.41 -3.48 -9.69
N VAL A 78 0.77 -4.07 -9.94
CA VAL A 78 1.89 -4.14 -8.98
C VAL A 78 3.00 -3.23 -9.48
N PHE A 79 3.49 -2.34 -8.63
CA PHE A 79 4.55 -1.39 -8.93
C PHE A 79 5.90 -1.94 -8.46
N HIS A 80 6.87 -2.00 -9.39
CA HIS A 80 8.28 -2.35 -9.15
C HIS A 80 9.19 -1.13 -9.26
N LYS A 81 8.58 0.06 -9.34
CA LYS A 81 9.22 1.37 -9.37
C LYS A 81 8.32 2.35 -8.63
N ASP A 82 8.92 3.43 -8.12
CA ASP A 82 8.18 4.49 -7.48
C ASP A 82 7.50 5.41 -8.51
N PHE A 83 6.23 5.75 -8.26
CA PHE A 83 5.43 6.63 -9.09
C PHE A 83 4.72 7.66 -8.19
N LEU A 84 4.62 8.90 -8.68
CA LEU A 84 4.09 10.03 -7.91
C LEU A 84 2.64 10.36 -8.25
N GLY A 85 1.94 10.96 -7.29
CA GLY A 85 0.75 11.76 -7.56
C GLY A 85 -0.59 11.03 -7.56
N PHE A 86 -0.67 9.75 -7.22
CA PHE A 86 -1.94 9.02 -7.13
C PHE A 86 -1.88 7.93 -6.06
N ASN A 87 -3.04 7.53 -5.54
CA ASN A 87 -3.16 6.41 -4.60
C ASN A 87 -4.13 5.33 -5.09
N PHE A 88 -4.80 5.54 -6.23
CA PHE A 88 -5.56 4.51 -6.92
C PHE A 88 -5.11 4.32 -8.35
N CYS A 89 -4.98 3.05 -8.75
CA CYS A 89 -4.81 2.60 -10.12
C CYS A 89 -5.97 1.64 -10.45
N HIS A 90 -6.90 2.11 -11.27
CA HIS A 90 -8.03 1.32 -11.75
C HIS A 90 -7.70 0.74 -13.10
N VAL A 91 -8.04 -0.52 -13.30
CA VAL A 91 -7.63 -1.29 -14.46
C VAL A 91 -8.81 -2.06 -15.03
N SER A 92 -8.98 -1.98 -16.34
CA SER A 92 -9.89 -2.83 -17.11
C SER A 92 -9.16 -3.45 -18.30
N LEU A 93 -9.46 -4.71 -18.57
CA LEU A 93 -8.92 -5.45 -19.71
C LEU A 93 -10.03 -6.35 -20.26
N SER A 94 -10.27 -6.26 -21.57
CA SER A 94 -11.19 -7.12 -22.31
C SER A 94 -10.49 -7.68 -23.55
N HIS A 95 -10.93 -8.85 -24.00
CA HIS A 95 -10.34 -9.52 -25.16
C HIS A 95 -11.41 -10.02 -26.11
N ASP A 96 -11.17 -9.84 -27.39
CA ASP A 96 -11.82 -10.55 -28.49
C ASP A 96 -10.77 -10.72 -29.60
N LEU A 97 -10.99 -10.20 -30.82
CA LEU A 97 -9.93 -10.04 -31.82
C LEU A 97 -8.83 -9.06 -31.39
N PHE A 98 -9.18 -8.17 -30.46
CA PHE A 98 -8.31 -7.15 -29.88
C PHE A 98 -8.21 -7.34 -28.37
N ALA A 99 -7.04 -7.01 -27.82
CA ALA A 99 -6.90 -6.69 -26.41
C ALA A 99 -7.20 -5.20 -26.23
N ILE A 100 -8.21 -4.87 -25.43
CA ILE A 100 -8.64 -3.50 -25.16
C ILE A 100 -8.44 -3.25 -23.68
N SER A 101 -7.70 -2.19 -23.36
CA SER A 101 -7.39 -1.85 -21.98
C SER A 101 -7.63 -0.39 -21.65
N SER A 102 -7.98 -0.15 -20.39
CA SER A 102 -8.14 1.18 -19.82
C SER A 102 -7.50 1.20 -18.43
N VAL A 103 -6.71 2.24 -18.18
CA VAL A 103 -6.07 2.49 -16.89
C VAL A 103 -6.41 3.91 -16.46
N ILE A 104 -6.87 4.05 -15.22
CA ILE A 104 -7.20 5.34 -14.61
C ILE A 104 -6.38 5.49 -13.35
N LEU A 105 -5.60 6.56 -13.28
CA LEU A 105 -4.88 6.96 -12.08
C LEU A 105 -5.69 8.02 -11.36
N GLU A 106 -5.91 7.81 -10.07
CA GLU A 106 -6.76 8.67 -9.26
C GLU A 106 -6.10 8.97 -7.91
N LYS A 107 -6.25 10.23 -7.48
CA LYS A 107 -5.92 10.70 -6.14
C LYS A 107 -7.19 10.91 -5.34
N VAL A 108 -7.36 10.16 -4.26
CA VAL A 108 -8.46 10.28 -3.30
C VAL A 108 -7.89 10.72 -1.96
N GLU A 109 -8.42 11.80 -1.39
CA GLU A 109 -8.03 12.27 -0.05
C GLU A 109 -8.26 11.18 1.01
N GLY A 110 -7.33 11.02 1.96
CA GLY A 110 -7.52 10.17 3.13
C GLY A 110 -7.50 8.67 2.87
N LYS A 111 -6.83 8.20 1.82
CA LYS A 111 -6.73 6.76 1.54
C LYS A 111 -5.33 6.20 1.74
N VAL A 112 -4.55 6.79 2.63
CA VAL A 112 -3.26 6.25 3.05
C VAL A 112 -3.33 5.98 4.55
N PHE A 113 -2.89 4.79 4.97
CA PHE A 113 -3.01 4.33 6.35
C PHE A 113 -1.65 3.98 6.92
N LEU A 114 -1.32 4.56 8.08
CA LEU A 114 -0.12 4.25 8.83
C LEU A 114 -0.47 3.58 10.16
N GLY A 115 0.28 2.55 10.54
CA GLY A 115 0.23 1.95 11.87
C GLY A 115 1.38 2.49 12.70
N LEU A 116 1.11 2.96 13.91
CA LEU A 116 2.15 3.46 14.81
C LEU A 116 2.17 2.62 16.09
N GLY A 117 3.37 2.34 16.61
CA GLY A 117 3.57 1.53 17.81
C GLY A 117 4.72 2.01 18.68
N SER A 118 4.53 2.01 20.00
CA SER A 118 5.58 2.34 20.99
C SER A 118 5.53 1.42 22.20
N ASN A 119 6.69 0.92 22.66
CA ASN A 119 6.77 0.16 23.91
C ASN A 119 7.90 0.57 24.88
N MET A 120 8.63 1.65 24.59
CA MET A 120 9.70 2.15 25.46
C MET A 120 9.41 3.56 25.96
N GLY A 121 9.80 3.84 27.21
CA GLY A 121 9.68 5.17 27.81
C GLY A 121 8.22 5.64 27.92
N ASP A 122 8.00 6.93 27.68
CA ASP A 122 6.65 7.51 27.63
C ASP A 122 6.00 7.22 26.27
N LYS A 123 5.27 6.10 26.21
CA LYS A 123 4.65 5.56 24.99
C LYS A 123 3.61 6.52 24.39
N VAL A 124 2.84 7.23 25.22
CA VAL A 124 1.82 8.18 24.76
C VAL A 124 2.49 9.43 24.18
N LYS A 125 3.52 9.93 24.87
CA LYS A 125 4.31 11.06 24.36
C LYS A 125 5.00 10.71 23.05
N ASN A 126 5.60 9.53 22.92
CA ASN A 126 6.23 9.09 21.67
C ASN A 126 5.23 9.07 20.51
N LEU A 127 4.04 8.50 20.71
CA LEU A 127 3.00 8.50 19.68
C LEU A 127 2.57 9.92 19.31
N THR A 128 2.37 10.79 20.31
CA THR A 128 1.96 12.19 20.08
C THR A 128 3.04 12.98 19.33
N ASP A 129 4.30 12.84 19.73
CA ASP A 129 5.44 13.48 19.06
C ASP A 129 5.57 13.00 17.61
N ALA A 130 5.38 11.70 17.34
CA ALA A 130 5.40 11.14 15.99
C ALA A 130 4.32 11.76 15.09
N LEU A 131 3.10 11.95 15.62
CA LEU A 131 2.02 12.63 14.90
C LEU A 131 2.36 14.08 14.59
N CYS A 132 2.96 14.81 15.55
CA CYS A 132 3.42 16.18 15.32
C CYS A 132 4.52 16.23 14.23
N GLU A 133 5.49 15.31 14.25
CA GLU A 133 6.54 15.24 13.23
C GLU A 133 5.99 14.93 11.83
N LEU A 134 4.97 14.07 11.72
CA LEU A 134 4.28 13.82 10.45
C LEU A 134 3.61 15.10 9.92
N ASP A 135 2.88 15.83 10.76
CA ASP A 135 2.22 17.09 10.38
C ASP A 135 3.25 18.16 9.96
N LEU A 136 4.38 18.27 10.67
CA LEU A 136 5.50 19.15 10.31
C LEU A 136 6.16 18.81 8.97
N LYS A 137 6.09 17.54 8.54
CA LYS A 137 6.56 17.07 7.22
C LYS A 137 5.51 17.27 6.12
N GLY A 138 4.39 17.93 6.41
CA GLY A 138 3.31 18.18 5.47
C GLY A 138 2.39 16.98 5.24
N ILE A 139 2.42 15.98 6.12
CA ILE A 139 1.51 14.83 6.07
C ILE A 139 0.28 15.18 6.92
N LYS A 140 -0.85 15.40 6.24
CA LYS A 140 -2.09 15.80 6.89
C LYS A 140 -2.75 14.60 7.54
N ILE A 141 -2.82 14.60 8.88
CA ILE A 141 -3.57 13.59 9.63
C ILE A 141 -5.06 13.92 9.57
N LEU A 142 -5.88 12.97 9.10
CA LEU A 142 -7.32 13.13 8.96
C LEU A 142 -8.11 12.41 10.04
N LYS A 143 -7.70 11.18 10.38
CA LYS A 143 -8.29 10.41 11.47
C LYS A 143 -7.20 9.70 12.25
N VAL A 144 -7.48 9.51 13.53
CA VAL A 144 -6.64 8.76 14.45
C VAL A 144 -7.55 7.76 15.14
N SER A 145 -7.18 6.49 15.15
CA SER A 145 -7.88 5.48 15.94
C SER A 145 -7.69 5.77 17.43
N SER A 146 -8.43 5.06 18.25
CA SER A 146 -8.14 5.02 19.67
C SER A 146 -6.81 4.35 19.95
N LEU A 147 -6.32 4.54 21.16
CA LEU A 147 -5.08 3.96 21.62
C LEU A 147 -5.34 2.56 22.17
N TYR A 148 -4.63 1.56 21.64
CA TYR A 148 -4.79 0.17 22.03
C TYR A 148 -3.54 -0.36 22.71
N LYS A 149 -3.70 -0.93 23.91
CA LYS A 149 -2.60 -1.63 24.59
C LYS A 149 -2.54 -3.09 24.17
N THR A 150 -1.34 -3.55 23.84
CA THR A 150 -1.15 -4.80 23.11
C THR A 150 0.04 -5.57 23.63
N LYS A 151 -0.05 -6.91 23.60
CA LYS A 151 1.13 -7.74 23.85
C LYS A 151 2.13 -7.61 22.69
N PRO A 152 3.44 -7.76 22.95
CA PRO A 152 4.44 -7.79 21.91
C PRO A 152 4.19 -8.92 20.90
N TYR A 153 4.47 -8.65 19.62
CA TYR A 153 4.42 -9.65 18.56
C TYR A 153 5.83 -10.23 18.32
N GLY A 154 5.96 -11.56 18.33
CA GLY A 154 7.24 -12.24 18.16
C GLY A 154 8.02 -12.40 19.47
N LEU A 155 8.79 -11.39 19.87
CA LEU A 155 9.65 -11.46 21.07
C LEU A 155 8.87 -11.15 22.35
N SER A 156 8.71 -12.13 23.24
CA SER A 156 7.77 -12.08 24.37
C SER A 156 8.30 -11.41 25.65
N ASN A 157 9.61 -11.20 25.78
CA ASN A 157 10.23 -10.56 26.96
C ASN A 157 10.44 -9.05 26.72
N GLN A 158 9.35 -8.32 26.53
CA GLN A 158 9.37 -6.86 26.44
C GLN A 158 8.06 -6.26 26.93
N GLU A 159 8.10 -4.96 27.23
CA GLU A 159 6.95 -4.16 27.62
C GLU A 159 5.82 -4.21 26.57
N ASP A 160 4.57 -4.08 27.06
CA ASP A 160 3.39 -3.98 26.21
C ASP A 160 3.49 -2.75 25.29
N PHE A 161 2.99 -2.87 24.06
CA PHE A 161 2.93 -1.78 23.11
C PHE A 161 1.66 -0.95 23.30
N LEU A 162 1.76 0.34 22.99
CA LEU A 162 0.62 1.16 22.62
C LEU A 162 0.62 1.29 21.10
N ASN A 163 -0.49 0.96 20.45
CA ASN A 163 -0.65 1.03 18.99
C ASN A 163 -1.84 1.89 18.60
N ILE A 164 -1.69 2.61 17.49
CA ILE A 164 -2.73 3.37 16.81
C ILE A 164 -2.64 3.13 15.30
N VAL A 165 -3.74 3.37 14.59
CA VAL A 165 -3.75 3.51 13.14
C VAL A 165 -4.26 4.90 12.80
N ILE A 166 -3.65 5.53 11.81
CA ILE A 166 -4.06 6.85 11.32
C ILE A 166 -4.41 6.80 9.84
N GLU A 167 -5.39 7.61 9.46
CA GLU A 167 -5.75 7.92 8.09
C GLU A 167 -5.10 9.27 7.74
N ILE A 168 -4.27 9.30 6.70
CA ILE A 168 -3.53 10.49 6.28
C ILE A 168 -3.84 10.86 4.83
N ASP A 169 -3.59 12.14 4.54
CA ASP A 169 -3.45 12.65 3.19
C ASP A 169 -2.03 13.23 2.99
N THR A 170 -1.45 12.95 1.84
CA THR A 170 -0.05 13.31 1.53
C THR A 170 0.19 13.26 0.03
N ASP A 171 0.96 14.21 -0.51
CA ASP A 171 1.36 14.19 -1.92
C ASP A 171 2.63 13.35 -2.20
N LEU A 172 3.26 12.83 -1.14
CA LEU A 172 4.45 11.98 -1.24
C LEU A 172 4.09 10.64 -1.91
N SER A 173 4.94 10.14 -2.81
CA SER A 173 4.83 8.76 -3.28
C SER A 173 4.99 7.75 -2.14
N PRO A 174 4.62 6.47 -2.35
CA PRO A 174 4.91 5.41 -1.39
C PRO A 174 6.36 5.38 -0.91
N TYR A 175 7.34 5.55 -1.81
CA TYR A 175 8.75 5.52 -1.42
C TYR A 175 9.17 6.77 -0.64
N GLN A 176 8.75 7.96 -1.07
CA GLN A 176 9.03 9.20 -0.33
C GLN A 176 8.39 9.22 1.06
N LEU A 177 7.19 8.63 1.19
CA LEU A 177 6.54 8.46 2.48
C LEU A 177 7.36 7.51 3.37
N LEU A 178 7.89 6.42 2.82
CA LEU A 178 8.78 5.52 3.56
C LEU A 178 10.03 6.27 4.04
N GLU A 179 10.72 7.00 3.17
CA GLU A 179 11.90 7.80 3.54
C GLU A 179 11.58 8.79 4.67
N THR A 180 10.47 9.52 4.53
CA THR A 180 10.02 10.50 5.53
C THR A 180 9.75 9.85 6.88
N VAL A 181 9.07 8.71 6.87
CA VAL A 181 8.77 7.94 8.08
C VAL A 181 10.06 7.44 8.75
N LEU A 182 11.00 6.90 7.97
CA LEU A 182 12.30 6.44 8.47
C LEU A 182 13.13 7.57 9.09
N GLU A 183 13.07 8.77 8.50
CA GLU A 183 13.71 9.96 9.05
C GLU A 183 13.11 10.36 10.41
N ILE A 184 11.78 10.35 10.55
CA ILE A 184 11.09 10.67 11.80
C ILE A 184 11.51 9.70 12.90
N GLU A 185 11.48 8.40 12.61
CA GLU A 185 11.90 7.37 13.57
C GLU A 185 13.34 7.58 14.04
N LYS A 186 14.25 7.88 13.09
CA LYS A 186 15.65 8.17 13.39
C LYS A 186 15.78 9.41 14.26
N LYS A 187 15.07 10.50 13.93
CA LYS A 187 15.04 11.75 14.70
C LYS A 187 14.58 11.52 16.14
N MET A 188 13.59 10.67 16.33
CA MET A 188 13.06 10.31 17.66
C MET A 188 13.98 9.35 18.44
N GLY A 189 15.06 8.86 17.83
CA GLY A 189 16.07 8.01 18.49
C GLY A 189 15.88 6.51 18.30
N ARG A 190 15.14 6.05 17.27
CA ARG A 190 14.97 4.62 17.00
C ARG A 190 16.30 3.97 16.62
N VAL A 191 16.67 2.90 17.31
CA VAL A 191 17.89 2.12 17.01
C VAL A 191 17.53 0.66 16.68
N ARG A 192 17.86 0.21 15.46
CA ARG A 192 17.57 -1.15 14.99
C ARG A 192 18.67 -2.14 15.40
N LYS A 193 18.70 -2.51 16.69
CA LYS A 193 19.67 -3.50 17.23
C LYS A 193 19.20 -4.95 17.10
N ILE A 194 17.91 -5.21 17.35
CA ILE A 194 17.34 -6.56 17.45
C ILE A 194 16.06 -6.60 16.61
N LYS A 195 15.90 -7.63 15.78
CA LYS A 195 14.67 -7.87 15.03
C LYS A 195 13.51 -8.07 16.00
N TRP A 196 12.44 -7.29 15.85
CA TRP A 196 11.26 -7.25 16.73
C TRP A 196 11.53 -6.85 18.19
N GLY A 197 12.68 -6.22 18.45
CA GLY A 197 13.01 -5.71 19.77
C GLY A 197 12.19 -4.47 20.19
N PRO A 198 12.41 -4.03 21.44
CA PRO A 198 11.81 -2.82 21.97
C PRO A 198 12.16 -1.59 21.13
N ARG A 199 11.22 -0.66 21.03
CA ARG A 199 11.36 0.58 20.27
C ARG A 199 10.54 1.72 20.88
N ASN A 200 11.16 2.90 20.85
CA ASN A 200 10.53 4.18 21.18
C ASN A 200 9.37 4.50 20.23
N ILE A 201 9.53 4.27 18.93
CA ILE A 201 8.48 4.45 17.93
C ILE A 201 8.72 3.51 16.74
N ASP A 202 7.63 3.10 16.11
CA ASP A 202 7.55 2.31 14.89
C ASP A 202 6.41 2.91 14.07
N ILE A 203 6.64 3.18 12.79
CA ILE A 203 5.64 3.71 11.89
C ILE A 203 5.68 2.87 10.61
N ASP A 204 4.61 2.13 10.36
CA ASP A 204 4.48 1.22 9.24
C ASP A 204 3.44 1.74 8.23
N ILE A 205 3.78 1.73 6.93
CA ILE A 205 2.80 2.01 5.87
C ILE A 205 1.94 0.76 5.67
N LEU A 206 0.67 0.85 6.04
CA LEU A 206 -0.27 -0.28 5.95
C LEU A 206 -0.88 -0.39 4.56
N PHE A 207 -1.39 0.72 4.06
CA PHE A 207 -2.04 0.81 2.75
C PHE A 207 -1.81 2.19 2.12
N TYR A 208 -1.76 2.21 0.80
CA TYR A 208 -1.68 3.43 0.00
C TYR A 208 -2.71 3.32 -1.13
N GLY A 209 -3.94 3.70 -0.82
CA GLY A 209 -5.16 3.48 -1.60
C GLY A 209 -5.28 2.02 -2.07
N ASN A 210 -5.42 1.78 -3.37
CA ASN A 210 -5.43 0.42 -3.91
C ASN A 210 -4.09 -0.03 -4.50
N LEU A 211 -3.01 0.76 -4.29
CA LEU A 211 -1.72 0.44 -4.86
C LEU A 211 -1.17 -0.85 -4.26
N VAL A 212 -0.52 -1.65 -5.10
CA VAL A 212 0.29 -2.78 -4.67
C VAL A 212 1.73 -2.51 -5.07
N VAL A 213 2.62 -2.38 -4.11
CA VAL A 213 4.03 -2.03 -4.30
C VAL A 213 4.88 -3.22 -3.89
N ASP A 214 5.80 -3.65 -4.74
CA ASP A 214 6.79 -4.69 -4.44
C ASP A 214 8.19 -4.17 -4.79
N LEU A 215 8.75 -3.39 -3.87
CA LEU A 215 10.13 -2.93 -3.90
C LEU A 215 10.95 -3.71 -2.86
N PRO A 216 12.29 -3.80 -3.02
CA PRO A 216 13.14 -4.44 -2.02
C PRO A 216 12.95 -3.88 -0.59
N GLU A 217 12.77 -2.57 -0.49
CA GLU A 217 12.66 -1.85 0.78
C GLU A 217 11.20 -1.59 1.22
N LEU A 218 10.22 -1.76 0.31
CA LEU A 218 8.83 -1.35 0.54
C LEU A 218 7.84 -2.35 -0.07
N LYS A 219 6.93 -2.86 0.77
CA LYS A 219 5.81 -3.69 0.34
C LYS A 219 4.49 -3.09 0.81
N ILE A 220 3.60 -2.79 -0.13
CA ILE A 220 2.25 -2.28 0.12
C ILE A 220 1.24 -3.18 -0.60
N PRO A 221 0.13 -3.59 0.04
CA PRO A 221 -0.15 -3.48 1.47
C PRO A 221 0.94 -4.08 2.34
N HIS A 222 0.99 -3.68 3.62
CA HIS A 222 1.96 -4.25 4.56
C HIS A 222 1.88 -5.78 4.53
N TYR A 223 3.00 -6.43 4.23
CA TYR A 223 3.06 -7.86 3.87
C TYR A 223 2.49 -8.81 4.93
N ASP A 224 2.52 -8.40 6.20
CA ASP A 224 2.07 -9.17 7.36
C ASP A 224 0.79 -8.58 7.99
N PHE A 225 0.06 -7.71 7.29
CA PHE A 225 -1.10 -7.01 7.83
C PHE A 225 -2.16 -7.99 8.40
N GLU A 226 -2.44 -9.09 7.70
CA GLU A 226 -3.50 -10.04 8.07
C GLU A 226 -3.23 -10.79 9.38
N ASN A 227 -1.97 -10.86 9.80
CA ASN A 227 -1.57 -11.53 11.04
C ASN A 227 -1.44 -10.57 12.22
N ARG A 228 -1.73 -9.27 12.01
CA ARG A 228 -1.47 -8.20 12.98
C ARG A 228 -2.77 -7.57 13.44
N ASP A 229 -3.33 -8.17 14.49
CA ASP A 229 -4.54 -7.68 15.15
C ASP A 229 -4.40 -6.22 15.62
N PHE A 230 -3.19 -5.81 16.01
CA PHE A 230 -2.87 -4.43 16.41
C PHE A 230 -2.94 -3.41 15.25
N PHE A 231 -3.02 -3.86 14.00
CA PHE A 231 -3.34 -3.02 12.86
C PHE A 231 -4.81 -3.15 12.46
N ILE A 232 -5.34 -4.38 12.46
CA ILE A 232 -6.70 -4.66 11.99
C ILE A 232 -7.74 -4.01 12.89
N VAL A 233 -7.62 -4.16 14.23
CA VAL A 233 -8.62 -3.67 15.18
C VAL A 233 -8.71 -2.13 15.13
N PRO A 234 -7.61 -1.37 15.24
CA PRO A 234 -7.70 0.09 15.19
C PRO A 234 -8.06 0.62 13.79
N MET A 235 -7.65 -0.06 12.71
CA MET A 235 -8.07 0.33 11.36
C MET A 235 -9.57 0.12 11.13
N ALA A 236 -10.16 -0.94 11.70
CA ALA A 236 -11.59 -1.20 11.61
C ALA A 236 -12.43 -0.10 12.28
N GLU A 237 -11.89 0.56 13.31
CA GLU A 237 -12.54 1.69 13.98
C GLU A 237 -12.70 2.90 13.05
N ILE A 238 -11.67 3.23 12.27
CA ILE A 238 -11.64 4.46 11.47
C ILE A 238 -12.04 4.26 10.00
N SER A 239 -11.97 3.02 9.48
CA SER A 239 -12.14 2.70 8.06
C SER A 239 -12.57 1.24 7.82
N SER A 240 -13.68 0.83 8.44
CA SER A 240 -14.23 -0.53 8.37
C SER A 240 -14.54 -1.04 6.94
N ASP A 241 -14.97 -0.14 6.06
CA ASP A 241 -15.38 -0.45 4.68
C ASP A 241 -14.23 -0.42 3.66
N PHE A 242 -13.02 -0.05 4.06
CA PHE A 242 -11.88 -0.07 3.15
C PHE A 242 -11.58 -1.51 2.69
N CYS A 243 -11.34 -1.66 1.38
CA CYS A 243 -11.12 -2.96 0.77
C CYS A 243 -9.63 -3.21 0.56
N HIS A 244 -9.13 -4.33 1.07
CA HIS A 244 -7.77 -4.80 0.80
C HIS A 244 -7.58 -5.00 -0.72
N PRO A 245 -6.58 -4.38 -1.38
CA PRO A 245 -6.48 -4.37 -2.85
C PRO A 245 -6.25 -5.75 -3.46
N ILE A 246 -5.45 -6.59 -2.79
CA ILE A 246 -5.17 -7.97 -3.25
C ILE A 246 -6.32 -8.92 -2.97
N HIS A 247 -6.86 -8.96 -1.74
CA HIS A 247 -7.85 -9.96 -1.35
C HIS A 247 -9.31 -9.55 -1.60
N ALA A 248 -9.57 -8.28 -1.90
CA ALA A 248 -10.90 -7.73 -2.12
C ALA A 248 -11.89 -8.05 -0.98
N LYS A 249 -11.37 -7.99 0.25
CA LYS A 249 -12.08 -8.13 1.53
C LYS A 249 -12.09 -6.79 2.25
N LYS A 250 -13.19 -6.45 2.91
CA LYS A 250 -13.28 -5.26 3.76
C LYS A 250 -12.50 -5.45 5.06
N ILE A 251 -11.99 -4.38 5.66
CA ILE A 251 -11.32 -4.43 6.96
C ILE A 251 -12.24 -5.03 8.05
N SER A 252 -13.54 -4.74 8.01
CA SER A 252 -14.54 -5.35 8.91
C SER A 252 -14.61 -6.88 8.85
N GLU A 253 -14.32 -7.50 7.71
CA GLU A 253 -14.28 -8.96 7.57
C GLU A 253 -13.05 -9.58 8.26
N TYR A 254 -11.96 -8.82 8.36
CA TYR A 254 -10.79 -9.23 9.13
C TYR A 254 -11.05 -9.11 10.62
N SER A 255 -11.55 -7.96 11.09
CA SER A 255 -11.76 -7.70 12.51
C SER A 255 -12.80 -8.63 13.14
N PHE A 256 -13.88 -8.98 12.41
CA PHE A 256 -14.91 -9.92 12.88
C PHE A 256 -14.32 -11.29 13.28
N LYS A 257 -13.25 -11.74 12.61
CA LYS A 257 -12.61 -13.03 12.90
C LYS A 257 -11.78 -13.02 14.17
N LEU A 258 -11.30 -11.85 14.60
CA LEU A 258 -10.32 -11.75 15.67
C LEU A 258 -10.92 -11.97 17.07
N LYS A 259 -12.21 -11.67 17.28
CA LYS A 259 -12.89 -11.76 18.60
C LYS A 259 -12.02 -11.23 19.77
N LYS A 260 -11.27 -10.16 19.55
CA LYS A 260 -10.31 -9.64 20.53
C LYS A 260 -10.86 -8.39 21.22
N ASN A 261 -10.89 -8.45 22.56
CA ASN A 261 -11.19 -7.31 23.42
C ASN A 261 -9.89 -6.75 23.96
N TRP A 262 -9.27 -5.85 23.20
CA TRP A 262 -8.07 -5.17 23.66
C TRP A 262 -8.44 -4.00 24.55
N GLU A 263 -7.57 -3.70 25.51
CA GLU A 263 -7.73 -2.53 26.37
C GLU A 263 -7.63 -1.28 25.49
N LYS A 264 -8.79 -0.67 25.27
CA LYS A 264 -8.95 0.63 24.62
C LYS A 264 -8.71 1.70 25.68
N ILE A 265 -7.73 2.55 25.47
CA ILE A 265 -7.40 3.64 26.37
C ILE A 265 -8.06 4.91 25.84
N ASP A 266 -8.83 5.58 26.69
CA ASP A 266 -9.42 6.88 26.36
C ASP A 266 -8.31 7.90 26.16
N TRP A 267 -8.08 8.24 24.90
CA TRP A 267 -7.06 9.18 24.44
C TRP A 267 -7.65 9.98 23.29
N GLU A 268 -7.75 11.29 23.47
CA GLU A 268 -8.11 12.22 22.40
C GLU A 268 -6.85 12.90 21.90
N TYR A 269 -6.48 12.61 20.65
CA TYR A 269 -5.51 13.44 19.94
C TYR A 269 -6.14 14.81 19.68
N LYS A 270 -5.72 15.81 20.46
CA LYS A 270 -6.03 17.22 20.19
C LYS A 270 -4.89 17.80 19.37
N LYS A 271 -5.19 18.18 18.13
CA LYS A 271 -4.26 18.90 17.27
C LYS A 271 -3.89 20.20 18.00
N LEU A 272 -2.60 20.35 18.34
CA LEU A 272 -2.05 21.53 19.02
C LEU A 272 -2.14 22.77 18.13
#